data_AF-A0A7X5WKP2-F1
#
_entry.id   AF-A0A7X5WKP2-F1
#
_cell.length_a   1.000
_cell.length_b   1.000
_cell.length_c   1.000
_cell.angle_alpha   90.00
_cell.angle_beta   90.00
_cell.angle_gamma   90.00
#
_symmetry.space_group_name_H-M   'P 1'
#
loop_
_entity.id
_entity.type
_entity.pdbx_description
1 polymer ?
#
loop_
_entity_poly.entity_id
_entity_poly.type
_entity_poly.pdbx_seq_one_letter_code
_entity_poly.pdbx_strand_id
1 'polypeptide(L)'
;PELVRRLGVVDVTPGTDHEKAEPIIAFVDGPEYFADFDEILARTIEFNPGRSEQSLRRGVLHNAYEMEDGRWTWRYDRMRDWKVTGDRAPSFEDLWAKVDLVQVPITLWQGGKWSVIGDEDVAEWMRRRPDTTHIVVDGAGHSIQGDRPIEMAALIEDLLAS
;
A
#
# COMPACT_ATOMS: atom_id res chain seq x y z
N PRO A 1 -2.50 -13.41 18.88
CA PRO A 1 -1.50 -12.57 19.60
C PRO A 1 -0.10 -13.18 19.65
N GLU A 2 0.04 -14.51 19.79
CA GLU A 2 1.33 -15.16 20.06
C GLU A 2 2.38 -15.02 18.94
N LEU A 3 1.94 -14.80 17.69
CA LEU A 3 2.82 -14.65 16.52
C LEU A 3 3.27 -13.21 16.26
N VAL A 4 2.50 -12.22 16.71
CA VAL A 4 2.73 -10.80 16.40
C VAL A 4 2.93 -10.08 17.73
N ARG A 5 4.15 -9.58 17.98
CA ARG A 5 4.46 -8.86 19.22
C ARG A 5 4.22 -7.36 19.14
N ARG A 6 4.28 -6.80 17.92
CA ARG A 6 4.08 -5.40 17.57
C ARG A 6 3.58 -5.31 16.14
N LEU A 7 2.79 -4.28 15.82
CA LEU A 7 2.19 -4.11 14.51
C LEU A 7 2.48 -2.72 13.95
N GLY A 8 3.21 -2.66 12.84
CA GLY A 8 3.35 -1.45 12.02
C GLY A 8 2.37 -1.52 10.86
N VAL A 9 1.49 -0.53 10.74
CA VAL A 9 0.49 -0.42 9.67
C VAL A 9 0.92 0.69 8.73
N VAL A 10 1.13 0.36 7.45
CA VAL A 10 1.64 1.29 6.44
C VAL A 10 0.47 1.77 5.58
N ASP A 11 0.08 3.02 5.79
CA ASP A 11 -0.85 3.82 4.97
C ASP A 11 -2.12 3.08 4.56
N VAL A 12 -2.76 2.37 5.49
CA VAL A 12 -4.01 1.65 5.22
C VAL A 12 -4.87 1.57 6.48
N THR A 13 -6.17 1.71 6.31
CA THR A 13 -7.16 1.42 7.35
C THR A 13 -8.35 0.64 6.77
N PRO A 14 -9.20 0.03 7.61
CA PRO A 14 -10.46 -0.53 7.14
C PRO A 14 -11.44 0.47 6.50
N GLY A 15 -11.23 1.79 6.70
CA GLY A 15 -12.07 2.85 6.12
C GLY A 15 -11.63 3.31 4.73
N THR A 16 -10.56 2.73 4.17
CA THR A 16 -10.16 2.94 2.78
C THR A 16 -11.25 2.39 1.84
N ASP A 17 -11.91 3.30 1.12
CA ASP A 17 -12.94 2.97 0.14
C ASP A 17 -12.40 2.93 -1.29
N HIS A 18 -13.29 2.64 -2.24
CA HIS A 18 -12.95 2.57 -3.66
C HIS A 18 -12.45 3.90 -4.22
N GLU A 19 -12.99 5.04 -3.78
CA GLU A 19 -12.58 6.35 -4.29
C GLU A 19 -11.14 6.67 -3.86
N LYS A 20 -10.81 6.41 -2.58
CA LYS A 20 -9.45 6.56 -2.05
C LYS A 20 -8.47 5.62 -2.75
N ALA A 21 -8.90 4.39 -3.09
CA ALA A 21 -8.07 3.39 -3.76
C ALA A 21 -7.98 3.55 -5.29
N GLU A 22 -8.78 4.44 -5.89
CA GLU A 22 -8.93 4.56 -7.36
C GLU A 22 -7.57 4.70 -8.11
N PRO A 23 -6.59 5.49 -7.64
CA PRO A 23 -5.29 5.57 -8.33
C PRO A 23 -4.51 4.25 -8.37
N ILE A 24 -4.63 3.43 -7.32
CA ILE A 24 -4.00 2.10 -7.23
C ILE A 24 -4.74 1.12 -8.15
N ILE A 25 -6.07 1.18 -8.09
CA ILE A 25 -7.00 0.44 -8.95
C ILE A 25 -6.65 0.69 -10.42
N ALA A 26 -6.56 1.94 -10.86
CA ALA A 26 -6.24 2.31 -12.23
C ALA A 26 -4.85 1.82 -12.68
N PHE A 27 -3.87 1.78 -11.78
CA PHE A 27 -2.54 1.22 -12.06
C PHE A 27 -2.63 -0.28 -12.37
N VAL A 28 -3.22 -1.04 -11.44
CA VAL A 28 -3.42 -2.49 -11.52
C VAL A 28 -4.34 -2.86 -12.69
N ASP A 29 -5.24 -1.96 -13.08
CA ASP A 29 -6.17 -2.19 -14.17
C ASP A 29 -5.64 -2.06 -15.58
N GLY A 30 -4.36 -1.71 -15.71
CA GLY A 30 -3.65 -1.56 -16.96
C GLY A 30 -3.54 -2.79 -17.87
N PRO A 31 -2.71 -2.69 -18.92
CA PRO A 31 -2.35 -3.81 -19.76
C PRO A 31 -1.82 -5.00 -18.93
N GLU A 32 -2.20 -6.20 -19.34
CA GLU A 32 -1.69 -7.44 -18.75
C GLU A 32 -0.33 -7.83 -19.35
N TYR A 33 -0.09 -7.41 -20.59
CA TYR A 33 1.11 -7.71 -21.35
C TYR A 33 1.67 -6.41 -21.92
N PHE A 34 2.99 -6.35 -21.96
CA PHE A 34 3.78 -5.24 -22.50
C PHE A 34 4.71 -5.80 -23.57
N ALA A 35 4.99 -5.02 -24.61
CA ALA A 35 5.85 -5.44 -25.72
C ALA A 35 7.29 -5.69 -25.26
N ASP A 36 7.79 -4.88 -24.31
CA ASP A 36 9.13 -4.97 -23.77
C ASP A 36 9.21 -4.41 -22.33
N PHE A 37 10.43 -4.41 -21.78
CA PHE A 37 10.71 -3.89 -20.44
C PHE A 37 10.49 -2.37 -20.32
N ASP A 38 10.77 -1.62 -21.39
CA ASP A 38 10.70 -0.16 -21.35
C ASP A 38 9.25 0.31 -21.31
N GLU A 39 8.33 -0.39 -21.97
CA GLU A 39 6.89 -0.09 -21.92
C GLU A 39 6.31 -0.27 -20.51
N ILE A 40 6.60 -1.39 -19.84
CA ILE A 40 6.15 -1.62 -18.46
C ILE A 40 6.79 -0.65 -17.46
N LEU A 41 8.05 -0.27 -17.68
CA LEU A 41 8.72 0.76 -16.87
C LEU A 41 8.09 2.14 -17.07
N ALA A 42 7.83 2.54 -18.32
CA ALA A 42 7.22 3.82 -18.65
C ALA A 42 5.84 3.97 -17.97
N ARG A 43 5.01 2.92 -18.02
CA ARG A 43 3.74 2.88 -17.28
C ARG A 43 3.96 3.03 -15.78
N THR A 44 4.96 2.37 -15.21
CA THR A 44 5.24 2.45 -13.76
C THR A 44 5.64 3.87 -13.35
N ILE A 45 6.41 4.58 -14.19
CA ILE A 45 6.81 5.98 -13.97
C ILE A 45 5.61 6.92 -13.97
N GLU A 46 4.67 6.74 -14.91
CA GLU A 46 3.45 7.55 -15.01
C GLU A 46 2.65 7.55 -13.70
N PHE A 47 2.52 6.39 -13.06
CA PHE A 47 1.79 6.24 -11.81
C PHE A 47 2.62 6.55 -10.55
N ASN A 48 3.94 6.71 -10.66
CA ASN A 48 4.84 6.95 -9.53
C ASN A 48 5.82 8.11 -9.79
N PRO A 49 5.34 9.33 -10.13
CA PRO A 49 6.21 10.43 -10.54
C PRO A 49 7.14 10.95 -9.42
N GLY A 50 6.89 10.56 -8.17
CA GLY A 50 7.74 10.92 -7.02
C GLY A 50 8.98 10.04 -6.86
N ARG A 51 9.08 8.92 -7.58
CA ARG A 51 10.16 7.94 -7.40
C ARG A 51 11.22 8.07 -8.49
N SER A 52 12.48 7.80 -8.13
CA SER A 52 13.56 7.78 -9.12
C SER A 52 13.39 6.62 -10.10
N GLU A 53 13.74 6.83 -11.36
CA GLU A 53 13.69 5.81 -12.39
C GLU A 53 14.49 4.56 -12.00
N GLN A 54 15.66 4.72 -11.37
CA GLN A 54 16.46 3.60 -10.87
C GLN A 54 15.70 2.73 -9.86
N SER A 55 14.95 3.37 -8.94
CA SER A 55 14.12 2.66 -7.96
C SER A 55 12.98 1.90 -8.63
N LEU A 56 12.32 2.53 -9.60
CA LEU A 56 11.22 1.93 -10.36
C LEU A 56 11.70 0.78 -11.25
N ARG A 57 12.82 0.94 -11.95
CA ARG A 57 13.46 -0.11 -12.76
C ARG A 57 13.72 -1.36 -11.93
N ARG A 58 14.32 -1.21 -10.74
CA ARG A 58 14.53 -2.33 -9.81
C ARG A 58 13.19 -2.95 -9.37
N GLY A 59 12.19 -2.12 -9.09
CA GLY A 59 10.84 -2.58 -8.72
C GLY A 59 10.21 -3.46 -9.82
N VAL A 60 10.24 -3.01 -11.07
CA VAL A 60 9.72 -3.75 -12.22
C VAL A 60 10.47 -5.08 -12.39
N LEU A 61 11.80 -5.09 -12.30
CA LEU A 61 12.59 -6.33 -12.41
C LEU A 61 12.21 -7.40 -11.36
N HIS A 62 11.79 -6.97 -10.17
CA HIS A 62 11.33 -7.89 -9.12
C HIS A 62 9.83 -8.22 -9.21
N ASN A 63 9.04 -7.39 -9.88
CA ASN A 63 7.59 -7.53 -9.94
C ASN A 63 7.05 -8.01 -11.30
N ALA A 64 7.92 -8.15 -12.30
CA ALA A 64 7.57 -8.60 -13.65
C ALA A 64 8.60 -9.60 -14.18
N TYR A 65 8.28 -10.23 -15.32
CA TYR A 65 9.17 -11.14 -16.02
C TYR A 65 8.93 -11.11 -17.53
N GLU A 66 9.98 -11.46 -18.28
CA GLU A 66 9.93 -11.69 -19.72
C GLU A 66 9.35 -13.08 -20.01
N MET A 67 8.42 -13.13 -20.95
CA MET A 67 7.78 -14.32 -21.47
C MET A 67 8.60 -14.93 -22.63
N GLU A 68 8.27 -16.16 -23.02
CA GLU A 68 8.97 -16.85 -24.12
C GLU A 68 8.87 -16.12 -25.47
N ASP A 69 7.82 -15.31 -25.67
CA ASP A 69 7.60 -14.52 -26.88
C ASP A 69 8.22 -13.11 -26.82
N GLY A 70 9.00 -12.81 -25.77
CA GLY A 70 9.67 -11.52 -25.56
C GLY A 70 8.79 -10.44 -24.89
N ARG A 71 7.49 -10.68 -24.73
CA ARG A 71 6.61 -9.77 -23.97
C ARG A 71 6.92 -9.80 -22.49
N TRP A 72 6.55 -8.75 -21.78
CA TRP A 72 6.66 -8.67 -20.33
C TRP A 72 5.28 -8.73 -19.68
N THR A 73 5.20 -9.36 -18.52
CA THR A 73 3.98 -9.40 -17.69
C THR A 73 4.31 -9.35 -16.21
N TRP A 74 3.32 -8.97 -15.40
CA TRP A 74 3.44 -8.91 -13.95
C TRP A 74 3.54 -10.31 -13.33
N ARG A 75 4.22 -10.40 -12.18
CA ARG A 75 4.30 -11.65 -11.39
C ARG A 75 3.07 -11.91 -10.54
N TYR A 76 2.34 -10.86 -10.18
CA TYR A 76 1.13 -10.99 -9.38
C TYR A 76 -0.03 -11.47 -10.26
N ASP A 77 -0.91 -12.30 -9.68
CA ASP A 77 -2.18 -12.61 -10.32
C ASP A 77 -3.08 -11.38 -10.25
N ARG A 78 -3.74 -11.06 -11.37
CA ARG A 78 -4.77 -10.03 -11.42
C ARG A 78 -6.05 -10.60 -10.83
N MET A 79 -6.07 -10.87 -9.53
CA MET A 79 -7.29 -11.17 -8.80
C MET A 79 -8.23 -9.97 -8.98
N ARG A 80 -9.30 -10.13 -9.77
CA ARG A 80 -10.23 -9.05 -10.15
C ARG A 80 -11.33 -8.82 -9.12
N ASP A 81 -11.22 -9.43 -7.94
CA ASP A 81 -12.25 -9.38 -6.91
C ASP A 81 -12.49 -7.97 -6.37
N TRP A 82 -11.48 -7.09 -6.47
CA TRP A 82 -11.64 -5.67 -6.12
C TRP A 82 -12.52 -4.89 -7.12
N LYS A 83 -12.74 -5.40 -8.34
CA LYS A 83 -13.68 -4.82 -9.32
C LYS A 83 -15.13 -5.15 -9.01
N VAL A 84 -15.36 -6.06 -8.07
CA VAL A 84 -16.71 -6.45 -7.70
C VAL A 84 -17.27 -5.32 -6.84
N THR A 85 -18.24 -4.59 -7.38
CA THR A 85 -18.93 -3.50 -6.68
C THR A 85 -20.28 -3.98 -6.13
N GLY A 86 -20.84 -3.22 -5.18
CA GLY A 86 -22.10 -3.58 -4.50
C GLY A 86 -21.96 -4.78 -3.56
N ASP A 87 -23.05 -5.52 -3.34
CA ASP A 87 -23.16 -6.59 -2.32
C ASP A 87 -22.18 -7.76 -2.47
N ARG A 88 -21.45 -7.83 -3.59
CA ARG A 88 -20.45 -8.87 -3.85
C ARG A 88 -19.01 -8.39 -3.63
N ALA A 89 -18.80 -7.09 -3.37
CA ALA A 89 -17.51 -6.56 -2.97
C ALA A 89 -17.06 -7.24 -1.68
N PRO A 90 -15.76 -7.47 -1.47
CA PRO A 90 -15.25 -7.89 -0.16
C PRO A 90 -15.74 -6.90 0.90
N SER A 91 -16.54 -7.36 1.87
CA SER A 91 -16.92 -6.51 2.99
C SER A 91 -15.73 -6.36 3.92
N PHE A 92 -15.30 -5.10 4.09
CA PHE A 92 -14.28 -4.72 5.06
C PHE A 92 -14.89 -4.26 6.40
N GLU A 93 -16.22 -4.31 6.56
CA GLU A 93 -16.90 -3.90 7.79
C GLU A 93 -16.40 -4.68 9.02
N ASP A 94 -16.14 -5.98 8.84
CA ASP A 94 -15.60 -6.83 9.90
C ASP A 94 -14.17 -6.45 10.30
N LEU A 95 -13.41 -5.74 9.45
CA LEU A 95 -12.02 -5.39 9.76
C LEU A 95 -11.93 -4.34 10.86
N TRP A 96 -12.88 -3.40 10.99
CA TRP A 96 -12.90 -2.49 12.13
C TRP A 96 -13.06 -3.23 13.45
N ALA A 97 -13.92 -4.26 13.49
CA ALA A 97 -14.03 -5.14 14.65
C ALA A 97 -12.74 -5.94 14.89
N LYS A 98 -11.97 -6.28 13.84
CA LYS A 98 -10.64 -6.89 14.03
C LYS A 98 -9.61 -5.94 14.60
N VAL A 99 -9.64 -4.66 14.24
CA VAL A 99 -8.75 -3.62 14.83
C VAL A 99 -8.96 -3.57 16.35
N ASP A 100 -10.22 -3.63 16.82
CA ASP A 100 -10.53 -3.66 18.26
C ASP A 100 -9.90 -4.86 19.00
N LEU A 101 -9.73 -5.99 18.30
CA LEU A 101 -9.19 -7.24 18.86
C LEU A 101 -7.65 -7.29 18.90
N VAL A 102 -6.94 -6.38 18.23
CA VAL A 102 -5.48 -6.36 18.25
C VAL A 102 -5.00 -5.94 19.63
N GLN A 103 -4.26 -6.79 20.32
CA GLN A 103 -3.82 -6.54 21.71
C GLN A 103 -2.38 -6.05 21.83
N VAL A 104 -1.64 -6.00 20.73
CA VAL A 104 -0.23 -5.59 20.73
C VAL A 104 -0.08 -4.11 20.40
N PRO A 105 1.04 -3.47 20.77
CA PRO A 105 1.33 -2.09 20.37
C PRO A 105 1.22 -1.92 18.86
N ILE A 106 0.56 -0.83 18.46
CA ILE A 106 0.31 -0.48 17.07
C ILE A 106 0.96 0.87 16.76
N THR A 107 1.64 0.94 15.63
CA THR A 107 2.02 2.20 15.00
C THR A 107 1.35 2.31 13.64
N LEU A 108 0.60 3.38 13.41
CA LEU A 108 0.02 3.73 12.12
C LEU A 108 0.89 4.78 11.44
N TRP A 109 1.47 4.43 10.29
CA TRP A 109 2.25 5.35 9.46
C TRP A 109 1.40 5.80 8.27
N GLN A 110 1.24 7.12 8.11
CA GLN A 110 0.45 7.72 7.02
C GLN A 110 1.37 8.49 6.06
N GLY A 111 1.12 8.38 4.76
CA GLY A 111 1.78 9.19 3.73
C GLY A 111 1.36 10.66 3.82
N GLY A 112 2.30 11.58 4.03
CA GLY A 112 2.00 13.01 4.19
C GLY A 112 1.77 13.78 2.89
N LYS A 113 2.18 13.24 1.72
CA LYS A 113 2.00 13.87 0.41
C LYS A 113 0.69 13.45 -0.26
N TRP A 114 0.39 12.16 -0.17
CA TRP A 114 -0.84 11.55 -0.65
C TRP A 114 -1.05 10.23 0.08
N SER A 115 -2.28 9.92 0.43
CA SER A 115 -2.62 8.74 1.21
C SER A 115 -3.97 8.18 0.77
N VAL A 116 -4.15 6.87 0.96
CA VAL A 116 -5.46 6.21 0.83
C VAL A 116 -6.27 6.22 2.13
N ILE A 117 -5.79 6.93 3.16
CA ILE A 117 -6.48 7.10 4.44
C ILE A 117 -6.77 8.59 4.65
N GLY A 118 -8.02 8.89 5.00
CA GLY A 118 -8.50 10.25 5.30
C GLY A 118 -8.43 10.58 6.80
N ASP A 119 -8.70 11.83 7.13
CA ASP A 119 -8.75 12.30 8.53
C ASP A 119 -9.82 11.57 9.34
N GLU A 120 -10.95 11.21 8.70
CA GLU A 120 -12.02 10.43 9.30
C GLU A 120 -11.60 8.99 9.63
N ASP A 121 -10.74 8.40 8.81
CA ASP A 121 -10.21 7.05 9.06
C ASP A 121 -9.26 7.05 10.26
N VAL A 122 -8.39 8.07 10.33
CA VAL A 122 -7.49 8.27 11.46
C VAL A 122 -8.29 8.55 12.73
N ALA A 123 -9.31 9.42 12.67
CA ALA A 123 -10.16 9.72 13.81
C ALA A 123 -10.88 8.47 14.34
N GLU A 124 -11.42 7.64 13.45
CA GLU A 124 -12.07 6.37 13.83
C GLU A 124 -11.06 5.37 14.40
N TRP A 125 -9.87 5.26 13.79
CA TRP A 125 -8.79 4.42 14.30
C TRP A 125 -8.41 4.82 15.73
N MET A 126 -8.14 6.12 15.96
CA MET A 126 -7.73 6.64 17.26
C MET A 126 -8.85 6.56 18.30
N ARG A 127 -10.12 6.62 17.89
CA ARG A 127 -11.26 6.39 18.79
C ARG A 127 -11.31 4.93 19.28
N ARG A 128 -11.01 3.97 18.40
CA ARG A 128 -11.02 2.53 18.71
C ARG A 128 -9.76 2.06 19.44
N ARG A 129 -8.60 2.57 19.02
CA ARG A 129 -7.26 2.23 19.52
C ARG A 129 -6.50 3.50 19.92
N PRO A 130 -6.91 4.17 21.01
CA PRO A 130 -6.30 5.43 21.44
C PRO A 130 -4.83 5.27 21.90
N ASP A 131 -4.38 4.04 22.11
CA ASP A 131 -3.00 3.67 22.40
C ASP A 131 -2.10 3.55 21.15
N THR A 132 -2.67 3.73 19.95
CA THR A 132 -1.90 3.72 18.70
C THR A 132 -0.95 4.91 18.63
N THR A 133 0.30 4.66 18.24
CA THR A 133 1.19 5.74 17.82
C THR A 133 0.89 6.10 16.36
N HIS A 134 0.40 7.31 16.08
CA HIS A 134 0.16 7.78 14.71
C HIS A 134 1.26 8.73 14.25
N ILE A 135 1.85 8.45 13.08
CA ILE A 135 2.96 9.22 12.51
C ILE A 135 2.65 9.51 11.05
N VAL A 136 2.69 10.79 10.68
CA VAL A 136 2.61 11.24 9.28
C VAL A 136 4.01 11.40 8.72
N VAL A 137 4.31 10.74 7.60
CA VAL A 137 5.62 10.74 6.96
C VAL A 137 5.64 11.77 5.84
N ASP A 138 6.32 12.89 6.09
CA ASP A 138 6.35 14.03 5.17
C ASP A 138 6.91 13.67 3.78
N GLY A 139 6.23 14.15 2.74
CA GLY A 139 6.57 13.93 1.34
C GLY A 139 6.43 12.49 0.82
N ALA A 140 5.95 11.54 1.64
CA ALA A 140 5.63 10.19 1.20
C ALA A 140 4.20 10.11 0.63
N GLY A 141 4.03 9.39 -0.48
CA GLY A 141 2.73 8.88 -0.93
C GLY A 141 2.32 7.61 -0.19
N HIS A 142 1.38 6.87 -0.77
CA HIS A 142 0.87 5.61 -0.18
C HIS A 142 1.95 4.54 0.04
N SER A 143 2.84 4.34 -0.94
CA SER A 143 4.00 3.45 -0.77
C SER A 143 5.12 4.18 -0.04
N ILE A 144 4.99 4.36 1.28
CA ILE A 144 5.98 5.03 2.12
C ILE A 144 7.38 4.41 1.95
N GLN A 145 7.45 3.07 1.91
CA GLN A 145 8.70 2.33 1.67
C GLN A 145 9.32 2.58 0.27
N GLY A 146 8.52 2.99 -0.70
CA GLY A 146 8.97 3.30 -2.05
C GLY A 146 9.47 4.74 -2.20
N ASP A 147 8.85 5.67 -1.47
CA ASP A 147 9.12 7.11 -1.54
C ASP A 147 10.15 7.59 -0.51
N ARG A 148 10.05 7.07 0.72
CA ARG A 148 10.86 7.43 1.89
C ARG A 148 11.51 6.19 2.52
N PRO A 149 12.36 5.45 1.78
CA PRO A 149 12.89 4.17 2.25
C PRO A 149 13.80 4.27 3.48
N ILE A 150 14.51 5.40 3.65
CA ILE A 150 15.41 5.60 4.79
C ILE A 150 14.59 5.91 6.05
N GLU A 151 13.60 6.78 5.92
CA GLU A 151 12.66 7.11 6.99
C GLU A 151 11.85 5.87 7.39
N MET A 152 11.38 5.07 6.43
CA MET A 152 10.69 3.81 6.70
C MET A 152 11.58 2.83 7.49
N ALA A 153 12.87 2.74 7.15
CA ALA A 153 13.80 1.88 7.88
C ALA A 153 13.95 2.33 9.36
N ALA A 154 14.11 3.64 9.60
CA ALA A 154 14.16 4.19 10.95
C ALA A 154 12.86 3.93 11.73
N LEU A 155 11.69 4.11 11.10
CA LEU A 155 10.40 3.82 11.72
C LEU A 155 10.25 2.34 12.11
N ILE A 156 10.76 1.42 11.29
CA ILE A 156 10.80 -0.01 11.63
C ILE A 156 11.74 -0.26 12.81
N GLU A 157 12.92 0.36 12.84
CA GLU A 157 13.87 0.23 13.97
C GLU A 157 13.24 0.70 15.28
N ASP A 158 12.56 1.85 15.27
CA ASP A 158 11.83 2.40 16.42
C ASP A 158 10.70 1.47 16.87
N LEU A 159 9.92 0.93 15.93
CA LEU A 159 8.88 -0.05 16.23
C LEU A 159 9.48 -1.28 16.92
N LEU A 160 10.63 -1.79 16.43
CA LEU A 160 11.27 -2.97 17.00
C LEU A 160 11.89 -2.72 18.38
N ALA A 161 12.31 -1.50 18.67
CA ALA A 161 12.91 -1.09 19.94
C ALA A 161 11.88 -0.78 21.05
N SER A 162 10.63 -0.45 20.67
CA SER A 162 9.53 -0.12 21.60
C SER A 162 9.06 -1.27 22.48
#